data_AF-A0A3M8FU42-F1
#
_entry.id   AF-A0A3M8FU42-F1
#
_cell.length_a   1.000
_cell.length_b   1.000
_cell.length_c   1.000
_cell.angle_alpha   90.00
_cell.angle_beta   90.00
_cell.angle_gamma   90.00
#
_symmetry.space_group_name_H-M   'P 1'
#
loop_
_entity.id
_entity.type
_entity.pdbx_description
1 polymer ?
#
loop_
_entity_poly.entity_id
_entity_poly.type
_entity_poly.pdbx_seq_one_letter_code
_entity_poly.pdbx_strand_id
1 'polypeptide(L)' 'MKYTIDQLRGLARATAETRPDEIDCDEWLARVAAYIEARSDEAPLDPEMAAVEQHVKVCPDCRAELEALMRATEEG' A
#
# COMPACT_ATOMS: atom_id res chain seq x y z
N MET A 1 25.41 -18.94 4.08
CA MET A 1 24.60 -18.04 3.23
C MET A 1 25.22 -16.65 3.32
N LYS A 2 25.53 -16.00 2.19
CA LYS A 2 26.17 -14.67 2.15
C LYS A 2 25.25 -13.72 1.39
N TYR A 3 24.71 -12.70 2.06
CA TYR A 3 23.85 -11.69 1.44
C TYR A 3 24.68 -10.57 0.83
N THR A 4 24.24 -10.01 -0.30
CA THR A 4 24.83 -8.81 -0.89
C THR A 4 24.42 -7.56 -0.10
N ILE A 5 25.15 -6.45 -0.28
CA ILE A 5 24.78 -5.16 0.33
C ILE A 5 23.39 -4.71 -0.12
N ASP A 6 23.01 -4.95 -1.37
CA ASP A 6 21.69 -4.56 -1.89
C ASP A 6 20.56 -5.40 -1.29
N GLN A 7 20.80 -6.71 -1.09
CA GLN A 7 19.85 -7.56 -0.36
C GLN A 7 19.67 -7.10 1.09
N LEU A 8 20.75 -6.70 1.76
CA LEU A 8 20.69 -6.17 3.13
C LEU A 8 19.97 -4.82 3.19
N ARG A 9 20.15 -3.94 2.19
CA ARG A 9 19.41 -2.67 2.10
C ARG A 9 17.92 -2.90 1.86
N GLY A 10 17.57 -3.83 0.97
CA GLY A 10 16.18 -4.23 0.73
C GLY A 10 15.52 -4.73 2.01
N LEU A 11 16.21 -5.60 2.76
CA LEU A 11 15.72 -6.11 4.04
C LEU A 11 15.54 -4.99 5.07
N ALA A 12 16.55 -4.12 5.22
CA ALA A 12 16.49 -3.01 6.17
C ALA A 12 15.36 -2.02 5.84
N ARG A 13 15.12 -1.74 4.56
CA ARG A 13 14.01 -0.89 4.12
C ARG A 13 12.66 -1.54 4.42
N ALA A 14 12.50 -2.81 4.05
CA ALA A 14 11.27 -3.55 4.33
C ALA A 14 10.96 -3.56 5.84
N THR A 15 11.96 -3.83 6.69
CA THR A 15 11.76 -3.80 8.15
C THR A 15 11.45 -2.39 8.67
N ALA A 16 12.10 -1.35 8.15
CA ALA A 16 11.85 0.04 8.57
C ALA A 16 10.47 0.56 8.16
N GLU A 17 9.86 -0.02 7.13
CA GLU A 17 8.53 0.37 6.65
C GLU A 17 7.39 -0.37 7.37
N THR A 18 7.69 -1.44 8.13
CA THR A 18 6.68 -2.13 8.96
C THR A 18 6.13 -1.24 10.07
N ARG A 19 4.86 -1.43 10.41
CA ARG A 19 4.20 -0.71 11.51
C ARG A 19 3.35 -1.65 12.39
N PRO A 20 3.15 -1.32 13.68
CA PRO A 20 2.32 -2.13 14.57
C PRO A 20 0.84 -2.21 14.13
N ASP A 21 0.39 -1.23 13.37
CA ASP A 21 -0.96 -1.05 12.82
C ASP A 21 -1.02 -1.39 11.33
N GLU A 22 -0.08 -2.19 10.82
CA GLU A 22 -0.19 -2.73 9.45
C GLU A 22 -1.42 -3.62 9.31
N ILE A 23 -2.16 -3.38 8.23
CA ILE A 23 -3.25 -4.22 7.79
C ILE A 23 -2.74 -5.30 6.84
N ASP A 24 -3.41 -6.44 6.81
CA ASP A 24 -3.12 -7.50 5.84
C ASP A 24 -3.77 -7.23 4.46
N CYS A 25 -3.55 -8.14 3.50
CA CYS A 25 -4.08 -7.99 2.14
C CYS A 25 -5.62 -8.07 2.09
N ASP A 26 -6.24 -8.86 2.96
CA ASP A 26 -7.71 -9.01 2.98
C ASP A 26 -8.36 -7.75 3.58
N GLU A 27 -7.78 -7.23 4.64
CA GLU A 27 -8.14 -5.96 5.26
C GLU A 27 -7.94 -4.77 4.32
N TRP A 28 -6.88 -4.80 3.52
CA TRP A 28 -6.63 -3.81 2.47
C TRP A 28 -7.70 -3.89 1.37
N LEU A 29 -8.00 -5.10 0.87
CA LEU A 29 -8.98 -5.31 -0.19
C LEU A 29 -10.38 -4.85 0.23
N ALA A 30 -10.75 -5.02 1.49
CA ALA A 30 -12.03 -4.56 2.03
C ALA A 30 -12.16 -3.02 2.04
N ARG A 31 -11.06 -2.28 1.98
CA ARG A 31 -11.01 -0.81 2.16
C ARG A 31 -10.56 -0.05 0.92
N VAL A 32 -9.94 -0.69 -0.06
CA VAL A 32 -9.34 -0.04 -1.23
C VAL A 32 -10.36 0.77 -2.05
N ALA A 33 -11.61 0.34 -2.14
CA ALA A 33 -12.65 1.09 -2.85
C ALA A 33 -12.92 2.46 -2.18
N ALA A 34 -13.13 2.47 -0.86
CA ALA A 34 -13.32 3.70 -0.09
C ALA A 34 -12.07 4.60 -0.14
N TYR A 35 -10.87 4.00 -0.16
CA TYR A 35 -9.62 4.75 -0.34
C TYR A 35 -9.58 5.47 -1.70
N ILE A 36 -9.93 4.81 -2.80
CA ILE A 36 -9.94 5.42 -4.15
C ILE A 36 -10.92 6.59 -4.22
N GLU A 37 -12.12 6.42 -3.64
CA GLU A 37 -13.12 7.49 -3.54
C GLU A 37 -12.56 8.68 -2.74
N ALA A 38 -12.02 8.44 -1.54
CA ALA A 38 -11.47 9.49 -0.69
C ALA A 38 -10.28 10.23 -1.33
N ARG A 39 -9.48 9.54 -2.15
CA ARG A 39 -8.33 10.15 -2.86
C ARG A 39 -8.77 11.07 -4.00
N SER A 40 -9.95 10.86 -4.56
CA SER A 40 -10.52 11.67 -5.64
C SER A 40 -10.93 13.07 -5.16
N ASP A 41 -11.25 13.22 -3.87
CA ASP A 41 -11.68 14.49 -3.27
C ASP A 41 -10.53 15.35 -2.71
N GLU A 42 -9.27 14.95 -2.90
CA GLU A 42 -8.06 15.56 -2.30
C GLU A 42 -8.13 15.76 -0.76
N ALA A 43 -9.03 15.04 -0.09
CA ALA A 43 -9.25 15.17 1.34
C ALA A 43 -8.08 14.56 2.16
N PRO A 44 -7.81 15.09 3.37
CA PRO A 44 -6.87 14.45 4.29
C PRO A 44 -7.35 13.03 4.62
N LEU A 45 -6.45 12.05 4.49
CA LEU A 45 -6.74 10.68 4.86
C LEU A 45 -6.88 10.57 6.38
N ASP A 46 -7.95 9.91 6.83
CA ASP A 46 -8.05 9.48 8.21
C ASP A 46 -6.99 8.40 8.53
N PRO A 47 -6.79 8.05 9.82
CA PRO A 47 -5.80 7.03 10.19
C PRO A 47 -6.04 5.66 9.55
N GLU A 48 -7.29 5.31 9.23
CA GLU A 48 -7.63 4.03 8.62
C GLU A 48 -7.20 4.01 7.14
N MET A 49 -7.44 5.10 6.42
CA MET A 49 -6.99 5.26 5.03
C MET A 49 -5.47 5.45 4.91
N ALA A 50 -4.83 5.99 5.94
CA ALA A 50 -3.38 6.04 6.02
C ALA A 50 -2.76 4.62 6.08
N ALA A 51 -3.42 3.66 6.74
CA ALA A 51 -2.97 2.26 6.77
C ALA A 51 -3.09 1.59 5.39
N VAL A 52 -4.16 1.90 4.64
CA VAL A 52 -4.33 1.43 3.24
C VAL A 52 -3.21 1.96 2.33
N GLU A 53 -2.86 3.26 2.45
CA GLU A 53 -1.74 3.84 1.69
C GLU A 53 -0.39 3.25 2.11
N GLN A 54 -0.22 2.93 3.39
CA GLN A 54 1.01 2.31 3.89
C GLN A 54 1.19 0.89 3.33
N HIS A 55 0.12 0.08 3.31
CA HIS A 55 0.20 -1.32 2.87
C HIS A 55 0.77 -1.45 1.45
N VAL A 56 0.36 -0.59 0.50
CA VAL A 56 0.87 -0.65 -0.89
C VAL A 56 2.33 -0.20 -1.06
N LYS A 57 2.91 0.47 -0.05
CA LYS A 57 4.36 0.77 -0.04
C LYS A 57 5.19 -0.48 0.22
N VAL A 58 4.66 -1.41 1.01
CA VAL A 58 5.35 -2.65 1.42
C VAL A 58 4.91 -3.88 0.61
N CYS A 59 3.67 -3.93 0.15
CA CYS A 59 3.10 -5.04 -0.62
C CYS A 59 3.10 -4.74 -2.13
N PRO A 60 3.94 -5.43 -2.94
CA PRO A 60 4.00 -5.20 -4.37
C PRO A 60 2.75 -5.66 -5.13
N ASP A 61 2.08 -6.71 -4.65
CA ASP A 61 0.91 -7.28 -5.31
C ASP A 61 -0.30 -6.33 -5.18
N CYS A 62 -0.61 -5.90 -3.96
CA CYS A 62 -1.69 -4.92 -3.71
C CYS A 62 -1.41 -3.57 -4.38
N ARG A 63 -0.13 -3.17 -4.53
CA ARG A 63 0.21 -1.98 -5.32
C ARG A 63 -0.14 -2.14 -6.80
N ALA A 64 0.20 -3.28 -7.41
CA ALA A 64 -0.14 -3.54 -8.80
C ALA A 64 -1.67 -3.58 -9.01
N GLU A 65 -2.41 -4.15 -8.05
CA GLU A 65 -3.87 -4.14 -8.04
C GLU A 65 -4.44 -2.72 -7.94
N LEU A 66 -3.93 -1.88 -7.03
CA LEU A 66 -4.34 -0.48 -6.91
C LEU A 66 -4.13 0.29 -8.22
N GLU A 67 -2.97 0.13 -8.85
CA GLU A 67 -2.67 0.78 -10.13
C GLU A 67 -3.64 0.32 -11.23
N ALA A 68 -4.03 -0.96 -11.24
CA ALA A 68 -5.02 -1.48 -12.17
C ALA A 68 -6.41 -0.89 -11.93
N LEU A 69 -6.83 -0.79 -10.65
CA LEU A 69 -8.10 -0.17 -10.27
C LEU A 69 -8.15 1.31 -10.66
N MET A 70 -7.09 2.08 -10.37
CA MET A 70 -7.00 3.49 -10.73
C MET A 70 -7.10 3.71 -12.25
N ARG A 71 -6.41 2.89 -13.05
CA ARG A 71 -6.52 2.96 -14.51
C ARG A 71 -7.95 2.69 -14.99
N ALA A 72 -8.63 1.71 -14.41
CA ALA A 72 -10.01 1.39 -14.76
C ALA A 72 -10.99 2.53 -14.42
N THR A 73 -10.69 3.34 -13.39
CA THR A 73 -11.52 4.51 -13.03
C THR A 73 -11.28 5.75 -13.92
N GLU A 74 -10.13 5.83 -14.61
CA GLU A 74 -9.82 6.93 -15.55
C GLU A 74 -10.39 6.70 -16.96
N GLU A 75 -10.75 5.45 -17.29
CA GLU A 75 -11.29 5.05 -18.59
C GLU A 75 -12.84 5.13 -18.68
N GLY A 76 -13.52 5.52 -17.60
CA GLY A 76 -14.99 5.66 -17.49
C GLY A 76 -15.48 7.10 -17.55
#